data_AF-A0A842T7U5-F1
#
_entry.id   AF-A0A842T7U5-F1
#
_cell.length_a   1.000
_cell.length_b   1.000
_cell.length_c   1.000
_cell.angle_alpha   90.00
_cell.angle_beta   90.00
_cell.angle_gamma   90.00
#
_symmetry.space_group_name_H-M   'P 1'
#
loop_
_entity.id
_entity.type
_entity.pdbx_description
1 polymer ?
#
loop_
_entity_poly.entity_id
_entity_poly.type
_entity_poly.pdbx_seq_one_letter_code
_entity_poly.pdbx_strand_id
1 'polypeptide(L)'
;MPVGILVIKWDNEVGPINEGFYPDNLKITNNLLTQVYSSHRYQSLKPGFASISLKNNKVVSFFSGVGDDAISVENYVVALLLRRDEKPQKYREILKKIAASILDKIEDGEFRDVLPDLYEELAKV
;
A
#
# COMPACT_ATOMS: atom_id res chain seq x y z
N MET A 1 -4.25 14.53 -4.73
CA MET A 1 -2.82 14.27 -4.53
C MET A 1 -2.57 13.37 -3.32
N PRO A 2 -1.91 12.23 -3.54
CA PRO A 2 -1.30 11.46 -2.47
C PRO A 2 -0.19 12.26 -1.79
N VAL A 3 0.09 11.89 -0.54
CA VAL A 3 1.16 12.41 0.33
C VAL A 3 2.37 11.46 0.29
N GLY A 4 2.12 10.18 0.05
CA GLY A 4 3.16 9.16 -0.09
C GLY A 4 2.56 7.79 -0.39
N ILE A 5 3.43 6.89 -0.82
CA ILE A 5 3.18 5.46 -1.03
C ILE A 5 3.97 4.63 -0.02
N LEU A 6 3.39 3.52 0.42
CA LEU A 6 3.93 2.58 1.38
C LEU A 6 3.80 1.17 0.83
N VAL A 7 4.82 0.34 1.04
CA VAL A 7 4.79 -1.11 0.83
C VAL A 7 4.99 -1.75 2.20
N ILE A 8 3.95 -2.42 2.67
CA ILE A 8 3.90 -3.00 4.01
C ILE A 8 3.88 -4.52 3.86
N LYS A 9 4.75 -5.20 4.58
CA LYS A 9 4.81 -6.66 4.65
C LYS A 9 4.36 -7.12 6.03
N TRP A 10 3.65 -8.25 6.10
CA TRP A 10 3.50 -8.94 7.37
C TRP A 10 4.71 -9.80 7.68
N ASP A 11 5.31 -9.55 8.83
CA ASP A 11 6.30 -10.41 9.45
C ASP A 11 5.65 -11.19 10.61
N ASN A 12 5.96 -12.48 10.75
CA ASN A 12 5.30 -13.34 11.74
C ASN A 12 5.78 -13.08 13.18
N GLU A 13 6.95 -12.49 13.36
CA GLU A 13 7.52 -12.18 14.68
C GLU A 13 7.21 -10.75 15.11
N VAL A 14 7.28 -9.81 14.17
CA VAL A 14 7.18 -8.37 14.43
C VAL A 14 5.80 -7.80 14.07
N GLY A 15 5.05 -8.45 13.18
CA GLY A 15 3.82 -7.95 12.60
C GLY A 15 4.08 -7.08 11.37
N PRO A 16 3.29 -6.01 11.13
CA PRO A 16 3.41 -5.23 9.90
C PRO A 16 4.65 -4.35 9.91
N ILE A 17 5.56 -4.59 8.96
CA ILE A 17 6.80 -3.85 8.76
C ILE A 17 6.77 -3.06 7.45
N ASN A 18 7.56 -1.99 7.40
CA ASN A 18 7.71 -1.16 6.21
C ASN A 18 8.83 -1.70 5.32
N GLU A 19 8.51 -2.16 4.11
CA GLU A 19 9.49 -2.67 3.15
C GLU A 19 10.02 -1.59 2.19
N GLY A 20 9.21 -0.55 1.96
CA GLY A 20 9.59 0.57 1.12
C GLY A 20 8.53 1.66 1.15
N PHE A 21 8.97 2.88 0.91
CA PHE A 21 8.10 4.03 0.89
C PHE A 21 8.69 5.16 0.06
N TYR A 22 7.82 6.05 -0.39
CA TYR A 22 8.22 7.27 -1.07
C TYR A 22 7.18 8.37 -0.78
N PRO A 23 7.56 9.64 -0.62
CA PRO A 23 8.94 10.16 -0.59
C PRO A 23 9.72 9.83 0.68
N ASP A 24 11.05 9.89 0.63
CA ASP A 24 11.95 9.54 1.75
C ASP A 24 11.78 10.41 3.00
N ASN A 25 11.18 11.60 2.87
CA ASN A 25 10.88 12.49 3.98
C ASN A 25 9.55 12.16 4.69
N LEU A 26 8.85 11.10 4.27
CA LEU A 26 7.59 10.68 4.86
C LEU A 26 7.81 10.14 6.28
N LYS A 27 7.10 10.72 7.26
CA LYS A 27 7.13 10.25 8.65
C LYS A 27 6.22 9.04 8.82
N ILE A 28 6.80 7.85 8.75
CA ILE A 28 6.10 6.58 8.97
C ILE A 28 6.23 6.18 10.44
N THR A 29 5.13 5.78 11.04
CA THR A 29 5.10 5.27 12.43
C THR A 29 4.59 3.84 12.42
N ASN A 30 5.05 3.01 13.35
CA ASN A 30 4.56 1.63 13.48
C ASN A 30 3.03 1.60 13.67
N ASN A 31 2.48 2.54 14.43
CA ASN A 31 1.03 2.66 14.60
C ASN A 31 0.30 2.87 13.26
N LEU A 32 0.85 3.67 12.34
CA LEU A 32 0.28 3.83 11.00
C LEU A 32 0.31 2.52 10.21
N LEU A 33 1.45 1.81 10.20
CA LEU A 33 1.61 0.54 9.51
C LEU A 33 0.60 -0.50 10.02
N THR A 34 0.49 -0.63 11.34
CA THR A 34 -0.47 -1.53 11.98
C THR A 34 -1.91 -1.16 11.65
N GLN A 35 -2.27 0.13 11.70
CA GLN A 35 -3.62 0.56 11.38
C GLN A 35 -3.98 0.26 9.92
N VAL A 36 -3.09 0.55 8.97
CA VAL A 36 -3.36 0.34 7.55
C VAL A 36 -3.46 -1.15 7.23
N TYR A 37 -2.45 -1.94 7.63
CA TYR A 37 -2.43 -3.37 7.34
C TYR A 37 -3.61 -4.10 7.96
N SER A 38 -3.84 -3.93 9.27
CA SER A 38 -4.92 -4.60 9.97
C SER A 38 -6.29 -4.18 9.45
N SER A 39 -6.48 -2.89 9.13
CA SER A 39 -7.77 -2.42 8.59
C SER A 39 -8.08 -3.04 7.23
N HIS A 40 -7.08 -3.20 6.35
CA HIS A 40 -7.29 -3.85 5.07
C HIS A 40 -7.54 -5.35 5.25
N ARG A 41 -6.63 -6.05 5.94
CA ARG A 41 -6.72 -7.49 6.14
C ARG A 41 -8.01 -7.92 6.85
N TYR A 42 -8.52 -7.09 7.76
CA TYR A 42 -9.81 -7.33 8.41
C TYR A 42 -10.99 -7.25 7.44
N GLN A 43 -10.91 -6.40 6.40
CA GLN A 43 -11.96 -6.31 5.37
C GLN A 43 -11.99 -7.53 4.45
N SER A 44 -10.83 -8.12 4.13
CA SER A 44 -10.74 -9.25 3.22
C SER A 44 -9.42 -10.00 3.38
N LEU A 45 -9.48 -11.33 3.32
CA LEU A 45 -8.31 -12.19 3.14
C LEU A 45 -7.93 -12.34 1.66
N LYS A 46 -8.82 -11.94 0.75
CA LYS A 46 -8.60 -11.97 -0.69
C LYS A 46 -7.93 -10.68 -1.18
N PRO A 47 -7.13 -10.76 -2.25
CA PRO A 47 -6.54 -9.57 -2.84
C PRO A 47 -7.61 -8.57 -3.27
N GLY A 48 -7.34 -7.28 -3.08
CA GLY A 48 -8.34 -6.28 -3.38
C GLY A 48 -7.97 -4.88 -2.98
N PHE A 49 -8.84 -3.96 -3.38
CA PHE A 49 -8.75 -2.55 -3.04
C PHE A 49 -9.59 -2.24 -1.80
N ALA A 50 -9.04 -1.44 -0.90
CA ALA A 50 -9.75 -0.90 0.25
C ALA A 50 -9.53 0.61 0.39
N SER A 51 -10.56 1.29 0.91
CA SER A 51 -10.47 2.68 1.36
C SER A 51 -10.65 2.71 2.88
N ILE A 52 -9.67 3.26 3.58
CA ILE A 52 -9.58 3.32 5.03
C ILE A 52 -9.59 4.79 5.45
N SER A 53 -10.49 5.15 6.36
CA SER A 53 -10.53 6.50 6.93
C SER A 53 -9.79 6.50 8.26
N LEU A 54 -8.67 7.21 8.34
CA LEU A 54 -7.93 7.43 9.58
C LEU A 54 -8.28 8.80 10.16
N LYS A 55 -7.97 9.02 11.44
CA LYS A 55 -8.28 10.27 12.16
C LYS A 55 -7.78 11.52 11.43
N ASN A 56 -6.58 11.44 10.83
CA ASN A 56 -5.93 12.59 10.20
C ASN A 56 -5.80 12.52 8.69
N ASN A 57 -5.95 11.34 8.09
CA ASN A 57 -5.62 11.09 6.69
C ASN A 57 -6.63 10.10 6.13
N LYS A 58 -6.82 10.10 4.82
CA LYS A 58 -7.46 8.97 4.13
C LYS A 58 -6.36 8.07 3.61
N VAL A 59 -6.61 6.77 3.62
CA VAL A 59 -5.69 5.79 3.04
C VAL A 59 -6.47 4.98 2.03
N VAL A 60 -5.90 4.77 0.87
CA VAL A 60 -6.33 3.70 -0.04
C VAL A 60 -5.25 2.67 -0.11
N SER A 61 -5.61 1.42 -0.30
CA SER A 61 -4.64 0.35 -0.31
C SER A 61 -5.08 -0.79 -1.21
N PHE A 62 -4.09 -1.56 -1.63
CA PHE A 62 -4.27 -2.82 -2.32
C PHE A 62 -3.59 -3.92 -1.50
N PHE A 63 -4.35 -4.94 -1.10
CA PHE A 63 -3.84 -6.11 -0.41
C PHE A 63 -3.54 -7.19 -1.42
N SER A 64 -2.41 -7.86 -1.27
CA SER A 64 -2.00 -8.93 -2.17
C SER A 64 -2.70 -10.26 -1.88
N GLY A 65 -3.36 -10.43 -0.73
CA GLY A 65 -4.05 -11.66 -0.35
C GLY A 65 -3.20 -12.59 0.50
N VAL A 66 -3.77 -13.75 0.84
CA VAL A 66 -3.13 -14.78 1.68
C VAL A 66 -3.33 -16.15 1.04
N GLY A 67 -2.32 -17.02 1.09
CA GLY A 67 -2.41 -18.39 0.57
C GLY A 67 -2.60 -18.44 -0.93
N ASP A 68 -3.34 -19.45 -1.42
CA ASP A 68 -3.51 -19.73 -2.86
C ASP A 68 -4.25 -18.61 -3.63
N ASP A 69 -4.98 -17.74 -2.92
CA ASP A 69 -5.68 -16.59 -3.51
C ASP A 69 -4.75 -15.38 -3.72
N ALA A 70 -3.49 -15.41 -3.26
CA ALA A 70 -2.59 -14.27 -3.32
C ALA A 70 -2.15 -13.90 -4.76
N ILE A 71 -1.95 -12.61 -5.01
CA ILE A 71 -1.43 -12.08 -6.28
C ILE A 71 0.05 -11.75 -6.11
N SER A 72 0.87 -12.46 -6.88
CA SER A 72 2.34 -12.36 -6.96
C SER A 72 3.06 -12.75 -5.67
N VAL A 73 2.74 -12.11 -4.55
CA VAL A 73 3.29 -12.41 -3.21
C VAL A 73 2.21 -12.33 -2.15
N GLU A 74 2.32 -13.09 -1.07
CA GLU A 74 1.34 -13.09 0.02
C GLU A 74 1.62 -12.05 1.12
N ASN A 75 0.56 -11.60 1.80
CA ASN A 75 0.63 -10.75 2.98
C ASN A 75 1.35 -9.39 2.78
N TYR A 76 1.21 -8.80 1.60
CA TYR A 76 1.68 -7.44 1.32
C TYR A 76 0.51 -6.47 1.14
N VAL A 77 0.71 -5.23 1.60
CA VAL A 77 -0.21 -4.11 1.38
C VAL A 77 0.56 -2.98 0.71
N VAL A 78 0.11 -2.57 -0.46
CA VAL A 78 0.54 -1.33 -1.11
C VAL A 78 -0.48 -0.24 -0.76
N ALA A 79 -0.05 0.80 -0.04
CA ALA A 79 -0.95 1.84 0.47
C ALA A 79 -0.55 3.24 0.00
N LEU A 80 -1.54 4.06 -0.31
CA LEU A 80 -1.38 5.49 -0.55
C LEU A 80 -1.98 6.28 0.59
N LEU A 81 -1.14 7.12 1.18
CA LEU A 81 -1.57 8.14 2.12
C LEU A 81 -2.12 9.30 1.32
N LEU A 82 -3.38 9.67 1.57
CA LEU A 82 -4.05 10.76 0.90
C LEU A 82 -4.31 11.91 1.86
N ARG A 83 -4.35 13.13 1.31
CA ARG A 83 -4.88 14.28 2.04
C ARG A 83 -6.38 14.09 2.33
N ARG A 84 -6.89 14.79 3.35
CA ARG A 84 -8.29 14.65 3.80
C ARG A 84 -9.31 15.06 2.74
N ASP A 85 -8.97 16.01 1.88
CA ASP A 85 -9.78 16.55 0.80
C ASP A 85 -9.86 15.65 -0.44
N GLU A 86 -9.04 14.59 -0.50
CA GLU A 86 -9.03 13.69 -1.64
C GLU A 86 -10.19 12.70 -1.68
N LYS A 87 -10.49 12.23 -2.89
CA LYS A 87 -11.52 11.22 -3.18
C LYS A 87 -10.87 9.85 -3.40
N PRO A 88 -10.98 8.91 -2.44
CA PRO A 88 -10.36 7.58 -2.51
C PRO A 88 -10.61 6.81 -3.81
N GLN A 89 -11.85 6.87 -4.32
CA GLN A 89 -12.27 6.07 -5.47
C GLN A 89 -11.55 6.40 -6.78
N LYS A 90 -10.96 7.60 -6.90
CA LYS A 90 -10.15 7.97 -8.07
C LYS A 90 -8.93 7.05 -8.26
N TYR A 91 -8.41 6.53 -7.15
CA TYR A 91 -7.18 5.76 -7.15
C TYR A 91 -7.40 4.26 -7.37
N ARG A 92 -8.64 3.78 -7.44
CA ARG A 92 -8.96 2.35 -7.44
C ARG A 92 -8.27 1.58 -8.57
N GLU A 93 -8.48 2.00 -9.81
CA GLU A 93 -7.97 1.27 -10.99
C GLU A 93 -6.46 1.42 -11.13
N ILE A 94 -5.94 2.65 -10.95
CA ILE A 94 -4.52 2.92 -11.07
C ILE A 94 -3.71 2.24 -9.95
N LEU A 95 -4.21 2.23 -8.71
CA LEU A 95 -3.54 1.58 -7.59
C LEU A 95 -3.50 0.07 -7.78
N LYS A 96 -4.56 -0.54 -8.32
CA LYS A 96 -4.54 -1.97 -8.66
C LYS A 96 -3.42 -2.30 -9.65
N LYS A 97 -3.28 -1.51 -10.72
CA LYS A 97 -2.23 -1.68 -11.74
C LYS A 97 -0.83 -1.50 -11.15
N ILE A 98 -0.64 -0.44 -10.37
CA ILE A 98 0.66 -0.11 -9.77
C ILE A 98 1.03 -1.10 -8.69
N ALA A 99 0.08 -1.53 -7.86
CA ALA A 99 0.30 -2.57 -6.87
C ALA A 99 0.76 -3.86 -7.53
N ALA A 100 0.13 -4.32 -8.62
CA ALA A 100 0.62 -5.49 -9.35
C ALA A 100 2.08 -5.32 -9.80
N SER A 101 2.43 -4.18 -10.41
CA SER A 101 3.80 -3.88 -10.84
C SER A 101 4.83 -3.87 -9.69
N ILE A 102 4.43 -3.40 -8.50
CA ILE A 102 5.26 -3.42 -7.29
C ILE A 102 5.42 -4.85 -6.79
N LEU A 103 4.29 -5.56 -6.61
CA LEU A 103 4.26 -6.91 -6.05
C LEU A 103 5.06 -7.91 -6.89
N ASP A 104 5.03 -7.79 -8.22
CA ASP A 104 5.83 -8.61 -9.15
C ASP A 104 7.35 -8.40 -9.01
N LYS A 105 7.79 -7.31 -8.37
CA LYS A 105 9.21 -6.94 -8.20
C LYS A 105 9.67 -7.02 -6.74
N ILE A 106 8.87 -7.61 -5.86
CA ILE A 106 9.18 -7.67 -4.42
C ILE A 106 10.31 -8.65 -4.14
N GLU A 107 10.31 -9.83 -4.75
CA GLU A 107 11.32 -10.87 -4.46
C GLU A 107 12.74 -10.42 -4.81
N ASP A 108 12.90 -9.68 -5.91
CA ASP A 108 14.19 -9.16 -6.37
C ASP A 108 14.56 -7.82 -5.70
N GLY A 109 13.67 -7.22 -4.91
CA GLY A 109 13.86 -5.91 -4.27
C GLY A 109 13.85 -4.72 -5.22
N GLU A 110 13.73 -4.95 -6.53
CA GLU A 110 13.73 -3.94 -7.61
C GLU A 110 12.55 -2.96 -7.51
N PHE A 111 11.49 -3.31 -6.76
CA PHE A 111 10.35 -2.43 -6.58
C PHE A 111 10.73 -1.06 -5.98
N ARG A 112 11.83 -0.98 -5.22
CA ARG A 112 12.29 0.25 -4.59
C ARG A 112 12.76 1.29 -5.61
N ASP A 113 13.42 0.84 -6.68
CA ASP A 113 13.96 1.71 -7.72
C ASP A 113 12.86 2.31 -8.59
N VAL A 114 11.77 1.57 -8.80
CA VAL A 114 10.62 2.03 -9.60
C VAL A 114 9.55 2.74 -8.78
N LEU A 115 9.66 2.73 -7.45
CA LEU A 115 8.66 3.32 -6.55
C LEU A 115 8.44 4.83 -6.78
N PRO A 116 9.48 5.65 -7.00
CA PRO A 116 9.31 7.07 -7.32
C PRO A 116 8.50 7.31 -8.60
N ASP A 117 8.84 6.60 -9.68
CA ASP A 117 8.16 6.74 -10.98
C ASP A 117 6.69 6.34 -10.90
N LEU A 118 6.40 5.23 -10.22
CA LEU A 118 5.04 4.76 -9.99
C LEU A 118 4.25 5.74 -9.11
N TYR A 119 4.89 6.37 -8.13
CA TYR A 119 4.27 7.42 -7.33
C TYR A 119 3.95 8.67 -8.16
N GLU A 120 4.83 9.08 -9.08
CA GLU A 120 4.56 10.19 -9.99
C GLU A 120 3.37 9.92 -10.91
N GLU A 121 3.20 8.69 -11.39
CA GLU A 121 2.00 8.29 -12.13
C GLU A 121 0.73 8.47 -11.29
N LEU A 122 0.76 8.08 -10.01
CA LEU A 122 -0.36 8.26 -9.08
C LEU A 122 -0.65 9.71 -8.76
N ALA A 123 0.37 10.56 -8.69
CA ALA A 123 0.23 11.96 -8.38
C ALA A 123 -0.49 12.75 -9.50
N LYS A 124 -0.54 12.22 -10.73
CA LYS A 124 -1.19 12.82 -11.90
C LYS A 124 -2.71 12.59 -11.98
N VAL A 125 -3.29 11.84 -11.03
CA VAL A 125 -4.73 11.49 -10.92
C VAL A 125 -5.50 12.47 -10.03
#